data_AF-A0A3D2HXD5-F1
#
_entry.id   AF-A0A3D2HXD5-F1
#
_cell.length_a   1.000
_cell.length_b   1.000
_cell.length_c   1.000
_cell.angle_alpha   90.00
_cell.angle_beta   90.00
_cell.angle_gamma   90.00
#
_symmetry.space_group_name_H-M   'P 1'
#
loop_
_entity.id
_entity.type
_entity.pdbx_description
1 polymer ?
#
loop_
_entity_poly.entity_id
_entity_poly.type
_entity_poly.pdbx_seq_one_letter_code
_entity_poly.pdbx_strand_id
1 'polypeptide(L)'
;MTIDGQEYPIEEMGDRRYVNLPETGDLLTIYSFQNGTQEGSYTNYPTGMQVFRITRQEGGAKAEEITEFDNLLSYVGCSIRITGKKGIRMITAIDQTVKKSLINKKGLAGYTLEEYGTVVQWADSLGSDTLNLDSGKGSYAYKKGKADPVFAKVDGMVQYTNVLVGFSDAQLEPNLVMRPYIKLKDIATGETVTLYGGCVTRSIGYVAWQNRNTYKEGTASYKYVWGIINKIEDTSKYPTN
;
A
#
# COMPACT_ATOMS: atom_id res chain seq x y z
N MET A 1 6.14 4.30 -12.82
CA MET A 1 5.57 5.40 -11.98
C MET A 1 4.06 5.37 -12.11
N THR A 2 3.29 6.08 -11.27
CA THR A 2 1.83 6.05 -11.36
C THR A 2 1.17 7.41 -11.30
N ILE A 3 0.12 7.61 -12.10
CA ILE A 3 -0.76 8.78 -12.09
C ILE A 3 -2.18 8.26 -11.85
N ASP A 4 -2.85 8.80 -10.82
CA ASP A 4 -4.14 8.29 -10.32
C ASP A 4 -4.16 6.78 -10.06
N GLY A 5 -3.01 6.23 -9.71
CA GLY A 5 -2.83 4.80 -9.45
C GLY A 5 -2.60 3.94 -10.68
N GLN A 6 -2.72 4.47 -11.91
CA GLN A 6 -2.41 3.74 -13.14
C GLN A 6 -0.90 3.79 -13.43
N GLU A 7 -0.30 2.68 -13.85
CA GLU A 7 1.11 2.65 -14.25
C GLU A 7 1.33 3.29 -15.62
N TYR A 8 2.35 4.14 -15.69
CA TYR A 8 2.85 4.73 -16.93
C TYR A 8 4.33 4.38 -17.11
N PRO A 9 4.71 3.82 -18.27
CA PRO A 9 6.09 3.48 -18.56
C PRO A 9 6.92 4.76 -18.74
N ILE A 10 8.20 4.65 -18.36
CA ILE A 10 9.20 5.67 -18.70
C ILE A 10 9.77 5.26 -20.05
N GLU A 11 9.69 6.17 -21.01
CA GLU A 11 10.29 6.02 -22.33
C GLU A 11 11.64 6.75 -22.38
N GLU A 12 12.59 6.21 -23.12
CA GLU A 12 13.93 6.77 -23.28
C GLU A 12 14.15 7.17 -24.74
N MET A 13 14.51 8.44 -24.99
CA MET A 13 14.89 8.93 -26.32
C MET A 13 16.21 9.70 -26.22
N GLY A 14 17.31 9.01 -26.56
CA GLY A 14 18.66 9.49 -26.30
C GLY A 14 18.92 9.59 -24.79
N ASP A 15 19.50 10.70 -24.34
CA ASP A 15 19.79 10.94 -22.91
C ASP A 15 18.59 11.46 -22.11
N ARG A 16 17.39 11.48 -22.70
CA ARG A 16 16.17 12.02 -22.10
C ARG A 16 15.18 10.90 -21.78
N ARG A 17 14.65 10.95 -20.56
CA ARG A 17 13.54 10.09 -20.11
C ARG A 17 12.25 10.91 -20.09
N TYR A 18 11.19 10.39 -20.68
CA TYR A 18 9.88 11.04 -20.74
C TYR A 18 8.76 10.05 -20.44
N VAL A 19 7.61 10.56 -20.04
CA VAL A 19 6.41 9.76 -19.76
C VAL A 19 5.24 10.44 -20.47
N ASN A 20 4.47 9.66 -21.21
CA ASN A 20 3.22 10.13 -21.81
C ASN A 20 2.18 10.28 -20.70
N LEU A 21 1.94 11.52 -20.27
CA LEU A 21 0.98 11.84 -19.22
C LEU A 21 -0.45 11.71 -19.78
N PRO A 22 -1.41 11.22 -18.97
CA PRO A 22 -2.83 11.31 -19.30
C PRO A 22 -3.29 12.76 -19.39
N GLU A 23 -4.38 12.99 -20.12
CA GLU A 23 -5.01 14.32 -20.27
C GLU A 23 -5.44 14.90 -18.90
N THR A 24 -5.81 14.03 -17.96
CA THR A 24 -6.24 14.35 -16.60
C THR A 24 -5.29 13.76 -15.56
N GLY A 25 -5.38 14.20 -14.30
CA GLY A 25 -4.54 13.72 -13.20
C GLY A 25 -3.40 14.70 -12.87
N ASP A 26 -3.36 15.15 -11.62
CA ASP A 26 -2.51 16.28 -11.19
C ASP A 26 -1.36 15.85 -10.29
N LEU A 27 -1.35 14.58 -9.87
CA LEU A 27 -0.30 14.04 -9.01
C LEU A 27 0.32 12.78 -9.61
N LEU A 28 1.63 12.85 -9.75
CA LEU A 28 2.49 11.74 -10.11
C LEU A 28 3.09 11.13 -8.85
N THR A 29 3.13 9.80 -8.77
CA THR A 29 3.81 9.08 -7.69
C THR A 29 4.91 8.17 -8.24
N ILE A 30 6.08 8.21 -7.61
CA ILE A 30 7.22 7.33 -7.88
C ILE A 30 7.49 6.50 -6.64
N TYR A 31 7.79 5.22 -6.80
CA TYR A 31 8.14 4.31 -5.71
C TYR A 31 9.50 3.69 -5.94
N SER A 32 10.20 3.42 -4.84
CA SER A 32 11.38 2.56 -4.80
C SER A 32 11.02 1.23 -4.16
N PHE A 33 11.70 0.16 -4.59
CA PHE A 33 11.50 -1.19 -4.08
C PHE A 33 12.81 -1.78 -3.59
N GLN A 34 12.71 -2.70 -2.64
CA GLN A 34 13.86 -3.41 -2.07
C GLN A 34 14.73 -4.08 -3.15
N ASN A 35 14.10 -4.67 -4.17
CA ASN A 35 14.81 -5.33 -5.27
C ASN A 35 14.95 -4.45 -6.53
N GLY A 36 14.70 -3.14 -6.41
CA GLY A 36 14.79 -2.16 -7.51
C GLY A 36 13.56 -2.08 -8.41
N THR A 37 12.81 -3.17 -8.62
CA THR A 37 11.56 -3.20 -9.40
C THR A 37 10.38 -3.66 -8.53
N GLN A 38 9.13 -3.44 -8.99
CA GLN A 38 7.92 -3.96 -8.31
C GLN A 38 7.79 -5.48 -8.44
N GLU A 39 8.29 -6.04 -9.55
CA GLU A 39 8.33 -7.48 -9.78
C GLU A 39 9.29 -8.17 -8.81
N GLY A 40 8.91 -9.32 -8.26
CA GLY A 40 9.84 -10.11 -7.45
C GLY A 40 9.23 -10.92 -6.32
N SER A 41 10.14 -11.59 -5.61
CA SER A 41 9.90 -12.61 -4.60
C SER A 41 9.12 -12.13 -3.37
N TYR A 42 8.79 -13.07 -2.48
CA TYR A 42 8.22 -12.81 -1.16
C TYR A 42 9.01 -11.81 -0.28
N THR A 43 10.23 -11.44 -0.65
CA THR A 43 11.05 -10.45 0.08
C THR A 43 11.02 -9.06 -0.54
N ASN A 44 10.38 -8.85 -1.70
CA ASN A 44 10.33 -7.53 -2.33
C ASN A 44 9.20 -6.67 -1.76
N TYR A 45 9.46 -5.40 -1.44
CA TYR A 45 8.48 -4.48 -0.90
C TYR A 45 8.85 -3.01 -1.20
N PRO A 46 7.88 -2.09 -1.18
CA PRO A 46 8.14 -0.66 -1.34
C PRO A 46 9.00 -0.12 -0.21
N THR A 47 10.06 0.60 -0.54
CA THR A 47 11.03 1.23 0.39
C THR A 47 11.00 2.76 0.33
N GLY A 48 10.42 3.33 -0.73
CA GLY A 48 10.35 4.77 -0.93
C GLY A 48 9.08 5.18 -1.68
N MET A 49 8.62 6.41 -1.42
CA MET A 49 7.54 7.07 -2.17
C MET A 49 7.85 8.56 -2.31
N GLN A 50 7.70 9.07 -3.53
CA GLN A 50 7.81 10.50 -3.86
C GLN A 50 6.56 10.92 -4.63
N VAL A 51 6.07 12.13 -4.38
CA VAL A 51 4.87 12.68 -5.05
C VAL A 51 5.25 13.98 -5.74
N PHE A 52 4.79 14.16 -6.98
CA PHE A 52 5.02 15.35 -7.77
C PHE A 52 3.68 15.94 -8.21
N ARG A 53 3.56 17.27 -8.11
CA ARG A 53 2.49 18.04 -8.73
C ARG A 53 2.79 18.22 -10.22
N ILE A 54 1.83 17.89 -11.06
CA ILE A 54 1.89 18.14 -12.51
C ILE A 54 1.23 19.48 -12.80
N THR A 55 1.97 20.40 -13.41
CA THR A 55 1.43 21.65 -13.98
C THR A 55 1.52 21.57 -15.50
N ARG A 56 0.37 21.47 -16.17
CA ARG A 56 0.29 21.43 -17.64
C ARG A 56 0.51 22.83 -18.22
N GLN A 57 1.29 22.91 -19.29
CA GLN A 57 1.64 24.16 -19.98
C GLN A 57 1.66 23.94 -21.50
N GLU A 58 1.68 25.01 -22.28
CA GLU A 58 1.79 24.89 -23.74
C GLU A 58 3.08 24.13 -24.10
N GLY A 59 2.94 23.03 -24.86
CA GLY A 59 4.07 22.18 -25.25
C GLY A 59 4.54 21.13 -24.23
N GLY A 60 3.86 20.94 -23.08
CA GLY A 60 4.16 19.84 -22.15
C GLY A 60 3.64 20.00 -20.73
N ALA A 61 4.36 19.45 -19.76
CA ALA A 61 4.05 19.62 -18.34
C ALA A 61 5.32 19.76 -17.50
N LYS A 62 5.21 20.50 -16.40
CA LYS A 62 6.23 20.60 -15.35
C LYS A 62 5.82 19.70 -14.19
N ALA A 63 6.76 18.90 -13.68
CA ALA A 63 6.58 18.13 -12.46
C ALA A 63 7.40 18.78 -11.33
N GLU A 64 6.76 19.08 -10.20
CA GLU A 64 7.39 19.66 -9.01
C GLU A 64 7.16 18.75 -7.81
N GLU A 65 8.22 18.35 -7.12
CA GLU A 65 8.13 17.46 -5.98
C GLU A 65 7.38 18.11 -4.81
N ILE A 66 6.49 17.36 -4.17
CA ILE A 66 5.84 17.69 -2.91
C ILE A 66 6.59 16.94 -1.82
N THR A 67 7.69 17.51 -1.34
CA THR A 67 8.60 16.85 -0.38
C THR A 67 7.91 16.54 0.96
N GLU A 68 6.85 17.27 1.32
CA GLU A 68 6.05 16.94 2.51
C GLU A 68 5.27 15.62 2.38
N PHE A 69 5.18 15.06 1.18
CA PHE A 69 4.56 13.76 0.90
C PHE A 69 5.59 12.63 0.69
N ASP A 70 6.87 12.87 0.95
CA ASP A 70 7.88 11.82 0.97
C ASP A 70 7.46 10.73 1.96
N ASN A 71 7.44 9.49 1.49
CA ASN A 71 7.04 8.31 2.27
C ASN A 71 5.66 8.43 2.94
N LEU A 72 4.74 9.20 2.34
CA LEU A 72 3.38 9.42 2.85
C LEU A 72 2.64 8.11 3.17
N LEU A 73 2.84 7.06 2.35
CA LEU A 73 2.32 5.72 2.57
C LEU A 73 3.47 4.70 2.65
N SER A 74 3.91 4.39 3.87
CA SER A 74 5.05 3.50 4.11
C SER A 74 4.60 2.07 4.42
N TYR A 75 5.10 1.07 3.69
CA TYR A 75 4.93 -0.34 4.07
C TYR A 75 5.78 -0.67 5.29
N VAL A 76 5.18 -1.32 6.31
CA VAL A 76 5.92 -1.72 7.52
C VAL A 76 5.82 -3.20 7.86
N GLY A 77 5.05 -3.98 7.09
CA GLY A 77 4.99 -5.42 7.26
C GLY A 77 3.60 -6.01 7.02
N CYS A 78 3.52 -7.33 7.21
CA CYS A 78 2.26 -8.06 7.26
C CYS A 78 2.15 -8.84 8.57
N SER A 79 0.94 -8.96 9.10
CA SER A 79 0.69 -9.72 10.33
C SER A 79 -0.53 -10.63 10.23
N ILE A 80 -0.59 -11.61 11.13
CA ILE A 80 -1.75 -12.47 11.31
C ILE A 80 -2.64 -11.91 12.42
N ARG A 81 -3.91 -11.66 12.10
CA ARG A 81 -4.93 -11.37 13.09
C ARG A 81 -5.40 -12.67 13.74
N ILE A 82 -5.08 -12.81 15.02
CA ILE A 82 -5.47 -13.96 15.85
C ILE A 82 -6.73 -13.72 16.69
N THR A 83 -7.03 -12.46 17.02
CA THR A 83 -8.18 -12.06 17.85
C THR A 83 -9.34 -11.52 17.02
N GLY A 84 -10.56 -12.01 17.28
CA GLY A 84 -11.75 -11.73 16.47
C GLY A 84 -11.78 -12.59 15.19
N LYS A 85 -12.36 -12.06 14.10
CA LYS A 85 -12.31 -12.75 12.80
C LYS A 85 -10.85 -12.88 12.36
N LYS A 86 -10.36 -14.12 12.31
CA LYS A 86 -8.98 -14.40 11.95
C LYS A 86 -8.72 -14.02 10.49
N GLY A 87 -7.52 -13.53 10.21
CA GLY A 87 -7.21 -12.89 8.94
C GLY A 87 -5.75 -12.52 8.77
N ILE A 88 -5.41 -12.01 7.59
CA ILE A 88 -4.11 -11.36 7.33
C ILE A 88 -4.28 -9.85 7.29
N ARG A 89 -3.21 -9.12 7.63
CA ARG A 89 -3.16 -7.66 7.64
C ARG A 89 -1.93 -7.19 6.88
N MET A 90 -2.11 -6.26 5.97
CA MET A 90 -1.04 -5.34 5.58
C MET A 90 -0.97 -4.24 6.64
N ILE A 91 0.24 -3.87 7.03
CA ILE A 91 0.50 -2.76 7.93
C ILE A 91 1.11 -1.63 7.11
N THR A 92 0.49 -0.47 7.18
CA THR A 92 0.95 0.76 6.53
C THR A 92 1.11 1.84 7.58
N ALA A 93 2.11 2.69 7.41
CA ALA A 93 2.44 3.76 8.32
C ALA A 93 2.39 5.13 7.63
N ILE A 94 1.96 6.14 8.38
CA ILE A 94 2.00 7.56 8.01
C ILE A 94 2.66 8.30 9.17
N ASP A 95 3.57 9.23 8.87
CA ASP A 95 4.16 10.09 9.91
C ASP A 95 3.07 10.82 10.71
N GLN A 96 3.22 10.84 12.03
CA GLN A 96 2.20 11.39 12.92
C GLN A 96 2.00 12.90 12.71
N THR A 97 3.07 13.64 12.41
CA THR A 97 3.03 15.08 12.16
C THR A 97 2.39 15.37 10.80
N VAL A 98 2.76 14.61 9.77
CA VAL A 98 2.13 14.66 8.44
C VAL A 98 0.63 14.39 8.54
N LYS A 99 0.23 13.29 9.18
CA LYS A 99 -1.17 12.96 9.40
C LYS A 99 -1.90 14.06 10.16
N LYS A 100 -1.29 14.59 11.25
CA LYS A 100 -1.86 15.69 12.03
C LYS A 100 -2.08 16.93 11.17
N SER A 101 -1.14 17.28 10.31
CA SER A 101 -1.27 18.43 9.39
C SER A 101 -2.39 18.21 8.38
N LEU A 102 -2.48 17.01 7.78
CA LEU A 102 -3.51 16.68 6.79
C LEU A 102 -4.93 16.68 7.36
N ILE A 103 -5.15 16.33 8.64
CA ILE A 103 -6.49 16.40 9.25
C ILE A 103 -6.89 17.82 9.69
N ASN A 104 -5.94 18.75 9.78
CA ASN A 104 -6.21 20.14 10.15
C ASN A 104 -6.76 20.93 8.96
N LYS A 105 -7.52 22.00 9.23
CA LYS A 105 -8.07 22.88 8.19
C LYS A 105 -7.00 23.55 7.31
N LYS A 106 -5.80 23.81 7.86
CA LYS A 106 -4.66 24.37 7.11
C LYS A 106 -4.11 23.36 6.08
N GLY A 107 -4.30 22.05 6.33
CA GLY A 107 -3.77 20.98 5.51
C GLY A 107 -2.24 20.90 5.49
N LEU A 108 -1.74 20.14 4.53
CA LEU A 108 -0.33 19.99 4.19
C LEU A 108 -0.20 20.03 2.67
N ALA A 109 0.75 20.81 2.15
CA ALA A 109 0.98 20.99 0.72
C ALA A 109 -0.26 21.36 -0.13
N GLY A 110 -1.27 22.01 0.49
CA GLY A 110 -2.52 22.37 -0.16
C GLY A 110 -3.64 21.34 -0.05
N TYR A 111 -3.45 20.26 0.71
CA TYR A 111 -4.41 19.15 0.81
C TYR A 111 -4.86 18.86 2.24
N THR A 112 -6.07 18.31 2.37
CA THR A 112 -6.58 17.71 3.62
C THR A 112 -6.95 16.23 3.44
N LEU A 113 -6.88 15.45 4.51
CA LEU A 113 -7.17 14.02 4.48
C LEU A 113 -8.68 13.73 4.53
N GLU A 114 -9.17 12.97 3.57
CA GLU A 114 -10.55 12.46 3.52
C GLU A 114 -10.65 10.99 3.94
N GLU A 115 -9.74 10.15 3.47
CA GLU A 115 -9.78 8.69 3.70
C GLU A 115 -8.37 8.09 3.50
N TYR A 116 -8.02 7.03 4.22
CA TYR A 116 -6.92 6.15 3.81
C TYR A 116 -7.26 4.70 4.13
N GLY A 117 -6.62 3.78 3.41
CA GLY A 117 -6.86 2.36 3.58
C GLY A 117 -5.95 1.50 2.73
N THR A 118 -6.46 0.31 2.42
CA THR A 118 -5.81 -0.67 1.56
C THR A 118 -6.82 -1.20 0.55
N VAL A 119 -6.38 -1.36 -0.68
CA VAL A 119 -7.09 -2.10 -1.73
C VAL A 119 -6.37 -3.44 -1.97
N VAL A 120 -7.14 -4.48 -2.23
CA VAL A 120 -6.61 -5.84 -2.45
C VAL A 120 -7.26 -6.51 -3.66
N GLN A 121 -6.52 -7.36 -4.34
CA GLN A 121 -7.00 -8.24 -5.41
C GLN A 121 -6.13 -9.50 -5.48
N TRP A 122 -6.72 -10.64 -5.82
CA TRP A 122 -5.94 -11.85 -6.10
C TRP A 122 -5.14 -11.66 -7.38
N ALA A 123 -3.86 -12.05 -7.38
CA ALA A 123 -2.96 -11.81 -8.50
C ALA A 123 -3.53 -12.36 -9.83
N ASP A 124 -4.06 -13.58 -9.81
CA ASP A 124 -4.65 -14.21 -11.01
C ASP A 124 -5.89 -13.46 -11.51
N SER A 125 -6.67 -12.86 -10.61
CA SER A 125 -7.83 -12.04 -10.98
C SER A 125 -7.46 -10.63 -11.44
N LEU A 126 -6.33 -10.10 -10.95
CA LEU A 126 -5.80 -8.81 -11.39
C LEU A 126 -5.16 -8.91 -12.77
N GLY A 127 -4.51 -10.04 -13.09
CA GLY A 127 -3.80 -10.23 -14.35
C GLY A 127 -2.71 -9.19 -14.54
N SER A 128 -2.73 -8.50 -15.67
CA SER A 128 -1.80 -7.41 -16.01
C SER A 128 -2.28 -6.02 -15.56
N ASP A 129 -3.46 -5.91 -14.95
CA ASP A 129 -4.02 -4.62 -14.57
C ASP A 129 -3.29 -4.01 -13.37
N THR A 130 -3.30 -2.69 -13.29
CA THR A 130 -2.76 -1.99 -12.12
C THR A 130 -3.78 -2.02 -10.98
N LEU A 131 -3.37 -2.44 -9.79
CA LEU A 131 -4.25 -2.47 -8.63
C LEU A 131 -4.60 -1.06 -8.15
N ASN A 132 -5.86 -0.68 -8.22
CA ASN A 132 -6.40 0.58 -7.73
C ASN A 132 -7.83 0.35 -7.17
N LEU A 133 -8.53 1.41 -6.74
CA LEU A 133 -9.87 1.28 -6.17
C LEU A 133 -10.95 0.79 -7.16
N ASP A 134 -10.69 0.84 -8.47
CA ASP A 134 -11.62 0.38 -9.51
C ASP A 134 -11.35 -1.10 -9.89
N SER A 135 -10.11 -1.56 -9.80
CA SER A 135 -9.71 -2.94 -10.12
C SER A 135 -9.65 -3.89 -8.91
N GLY A 136 -9.83 -3.38 -7.70
CA GLY A 136 -9.71 -4.16 -6.47
C GLY A 136 -10.76 -3.83 -5.41
N LYS A 137 -10.73 -4.60 -4.32
CA LYS A 137 -11.63 -4.41 -3.18
C LYS A 137 -10.98 -3.50 -2.14
N GLY A 138 -11.46 -2.25 -2.06
CA GLY A 138 -11.02 -1.27 -1.07
C GLY A 138 -11.61 -1.49 0.32
N SER A 139 -10.81 -1.18 1.35
CA SER A 139 -11.27 -1.03 2.73
C SER A 139 -10.54 0.15 3.37
N TYR A 140 -11.28 1.04 4.03
CA TYR A 140 -10.70 2.18 4.73
C TYR A 140 -10.30 1.81 6.17
N ALA A 141 -9.18 2.35 6.64
CA ALA A 141 -8.80 2.33 8.05
C ALA A 141 -9.14 3.66 8.74
N TYR A 142 -9.10 4.76 8.00
CA TYR A 142 -9.57 6.08 8.42
C TYR A 142 -10.55 6.64 7.39
N LYS A 143 -11.58 7.32 7.89
CA LYS A 143 -12.46 8.16 7.07
C LYS A 143 -12.86 9.38 7.89
N LYS A 144 -12.77 10.57 7.28
CA LYS A 144 -13.12 11.84 7.92
C LYS A 144 -14.51 11.79 8.55
N GLY A 145 -14.61 12.28 9.78
CA GLY A 145 -15.84 12.24 10.58
C GLY A 145 -16.17 10.88 11.19
N LYS A 146 -15.34 9.85 11.02
CA LYS A 146 -15.46 8.55 11.70
C LYS A 146 -14.33 8.35 12.71
N ALA A 147 -14.52 7.38 13.60
CA ALA A 147 -13.47 6.95 14.51
C ALA A 147 -12.24 6.47 13.73
N ASP A 148 -11.07 6.80 14.24
CA ASP A 148 -9.76 6.48 13.66
C ASP A 148 -9.06 5.43 14.52
N PRO A 149 -9.32 4.13 14.31
CA PRO A 149 -8.67 3.08 15.06
C PRO A 149 -7.21 2.97 14.64
N VAL A 150 -6.32 3.55 15.44
CA VAL A 150 -4.86 3.39 15.29
C VAL A 150 -4.46 1.97 15.70
N PHE A 151 -3.72 1.28 14.83
CA PHE A 151 -3.22 -0.06 15.13
C PHE A 151 -2.05 -0.01 16.11
N ALA A 152 -1.07 0.86 15.84
CA ALA A 152 0.07 1.11 16.71
C ALA A 152 0.65 2.50 16.46
N LYS A 153 1.42 3.00 17.42
CA LYS A 153 2.31 4.15 17.24
C LYS A 153 3.72 3.70 17.55
N VAL A 154 4.63 3.83 16.59
CA VAL A 154 6.01 3.35 16.69
C VAL A 154 6.89 4.40 16.04
N ASP A 155 7.89 4.91 16.76
CA ASP A 155 8.92 5.83 16.26
C ASP A 155 8.37 7.05 15.48
N GLY A 156 7.33 7.69 16.01
CA GLY A 156 6.70 8.86 15.38
C GLY A 156 5.73 8.53 14.23
N MET A 157 5.59 7.24 13.88
CA MET A 157 4.67 6.78 12.84
C MET A 157 3.35 6.30 13.43
N VAL A 158 2.25 6.62 12.75
CA VAL A 158 0.92 6.04 13.01
C VAL A 158 0.71 4.88 12.05
N GLN A 159 0.64 3.68 12.60
CA GLN A 159 0.38 2.46 11.84
C GLN A 159 -1.12 2.16 11.78
N TYR A 160 -1.58 1.74 10.62
CA TYR A 160 -2.93 1.26 10.37
C TYR A 160 -2.92 -0.06 9.62
N THR A 161 -4.04 -0.78 9.71
CA THR A 161 -4.19 -2.09 9.05
C THR A 161 -5.59 -2.24 8.49
N ASN A 162 -5.71 -2.85 7.32
CA ASN A 162 -6.95 -3.46 6.85
C ASN A 162 -6.81 -4.98 6.91
N VAL A 163 -7.90 -5.67 7.24
CA VAL A 163 -7.88 -7.12 7.50
C VAL A 163 -8.60 -7.85 6.36
N LEU A 164 -7.90 -8.78 5.70
CA LEU A 164 -8.56 -9.80 4.90
C LEU A 164 -8.95 -10.96 5.82
N VAL A 165 -10.23 -11.32 5.85
CA VAL A 165 -10.79 -12.38 6.70
C VAL A 165 -11.61 -13.37 5.88
N GLY A 166 -11.83 -14.57 6.41
CA GLY A 166 -12.75 -15.55 5.81
C GLY A 166 -12.22 -16.23 4.55
N PHE A 167 -10.91 -16.45 4.47
CA PHE A 167 -10.29 -17.20 3.38
C PHE A 167 -10.39 -18.72 3.60
N SER A 168 -10.39 -19.48 2.50
CA SER A 168 -10.35 -20.95 2.48
C SER A 168 -8.92 -21.50 2.38
N ASP A 169 -8.75 -22.80 2.58
CA ASP A 169 -7.45 -23.47 2.42
C ASP A 169 -6.89 -23.32 0.99
N ALA A 170 -7.75 -23.34 -0.04
CA ALA A 170 -7.36 -23.10 -1.43
C ALA A 170 -6.78 -21.69 -1.69
N GLN A 171 -6.95 -20.75 -0.75
CA GLN A 171 -6.45 -19.37 -0.85
C GLN A 171 -5.15 -19.17 -0.06
N LEU A 172 -4.60 -20.22 0.55
CA LEU A 172 -3.35 -20.12 1.32
C LEU A 172 -2.14 -19.86 0.44
N GLU A 173 -2.12 -20.47 -0.75
CA GLU A 173 -0.98 -20.39 -1.68
C GLU A 173 -1.07 -19.28 -2.73
N PRO A 174 -2.25 -18.98 -3.32
CA PRO A 174 -2.38 -17.89 -4.27
C PRO A 174 -1.90 -16.56 -3.72
N ASN A 175 -1.30 -15.76 -4.59
CA ASN A 175 -0.79 -14.44 -4.25
C ASN A 175 -1.93 -13.43 -4.16
N LEU A 176 -1.92 -12.62 -3.11
CA LEU A 176 -2.75 -11.44 -2.96
C LEU A 176 -1.89 -10.20 -3.20
N VAL A 177 -2.33 -9.34 -4.12
CA VAL A 177 -1.75 -8.02 -4.32
C VAL A 177 -2.47 -7.05 -3.38
N MET A 178 -1.70 -6.31 -2.59
CA MET A 178 -2.20 -5.34 -1.61
C MET A 178 -1.54 -3.99 -1.88
N ARG A 179 -2.34 -2.91 -1.85
CA ARG A 179 -1.84 -1.58 -2.12
C ARG A 179 -2.47 -0.56 -1.17
N PRO A 180 -1.70 0.26 -0.46
CA PRO A 180 -2.27 1.30 0.37
C PRO A 180 -2.75 2.45 -0.52
N TYR A 181 -3.77 3.16 -0.06
CA TYR A 181 -4.29 4.36 -0.74
C TYR A 181 -4.63 5.46 0.27
N ILE A 182 -4.61 6.70 -0.21
CA ILE A 182 -5.01 7.89 0.54
C ILE A 182 -5.80 8.82 -0.38
N LYS A 183 -6.97 9.25 0.08
CA LYS A 183 -7.81 10.25 -0.57
C LYS A 183 -7.58 11.59 0.09
N LEU A 184 -7.15 12.55 -0.71
CA LEU A 184 -6.83 13.91 -0.29
C LEU A 184 -7.76 14.89 -0.99
N LYS A 185 -8.29 15.84 -0.24
CA LYS A 185 -9.07 16.95 -0.80
C LYS A 185 -8.16 18.15 -1.00
N ASP A 186 -8.09 18.63 -2.24
CA ASP A 186 -7.44 19.89 -2.58
C ASP A 186 -8.20 21.05 -1.94
N ILE A 187 -7.49 21.94 -1.25
CA ILE A 187 -8.10 23.06 -0.53
C ILE A 187 -8.53 24.18 -1.50
N ALA A 188 -7.79 24.37 -2.59
CA ALA A 188 -8.05 25.43 -3.56
C ALA A 188 -9.22 25.08 -4.49
N THR A 189 -9.25 23.85 -5.02
CA THR A 189 -10.30 23.42 -5.96
C THR A 189 -11.47 22.73 -5.26
N GLY A 190 -11.24 22.13 -4.10
CA GLY A 190 -12.22 21.30 -3.40
C GLY A 190 -12.36 19.88 -3.98
N GLU A 191 -11.59 19.53 -5.00
CA GLU A 191 -11.59 18.21 -5.63
C GLU A 191 -10.89 17.18 -4.75
N THR A 192 -11.22 15.91 -4.94
CA THR A 192 -10.59 14.80 -4.21
C THR A 192 -9.72 14.00 -5.16
N VAL A 193 -8.44 13.88 -4.82
CA VAL A 193 -7.45 13.06 -5.52
C VAL A 193 -7.17 11.79 -4.72
N THR A 194 -6.83 10.71 -5.41
CA THR A 194 -6.43 9.45 -4.76
C THR A 194 -4.97 9.15 -5.09
N LEU A 195 -4.13 9.16 -4.07
CA LEU A 195 -2.76 8.65 -4.16
C LEU A 195 -2.73 7.20 -3.70
N TYR A 196 -1.82 6.44 -4.28
CA TYR A 196 -1.57 5.07 -3.90
C TYR A 196 -0.14 4.94 -3.40
N GLY A 197 0.15 3.91 -2.61
CA GLY A 197 1.53 3.48 -2.34
C GLY A 197 1.98 2.41 -3.32
N GLY A 198 3.19 1.88 -3.12
CA GLY A 198 3.66 0.73 -3.87
C GLY A 198 2.88 -0.55 -3.52
N CYS A 199 2.77 -1.45 -4.48
CA CYS A 199 2.12 -2.75 -4.28
C CYS A 199 2.99 -3.69 -3.45
N VAL A 200 2.34 -4.55 -2.67
CA VAL A 200 2.94 -5.66 -1.94
C VAL A 200 2.19 -6.92 -2.32
N THR A 201 2.88 -7.89 -2.92
CA THR A 201 2.30 -9.16 -3.33
C THR A 201 2.75 -10.26 -2.38
N ARG A 202 1.81 -10.89 -1.67
CA ARG A 202 2.09 -11.99 -0.73
C ARG A 202 0.95 -13.00 -0.71
N SER A 203 1.27 -14.27 -0.56
CA SER A 203 0.28 -15.29 -0.21
C SER A 203 0.01 -15.31 1.29
N ILE A 204 -1.17 -15.79 1.67
CA ILE A 204 -1.55 -15.94 3.09
C ILE A 204 -0.56 -16.88 3.80
N GLY A 205 -0.17 -17.96 3.12
CA GLY A 205 0.80 -18.92 3.59
C GLY A 205 2.15 -18.29 3.88
N TYR A 206 2.63 -17.40 3.00
CA TYR A 206 3.86 -16.67 3.27
C TYR A 206 3.73 -15.70 4.44
N VAL A 207 2.61 -14.98 4.58
CA VAL A 207 2.40 -14.11 5.75
C VAL A 207 2.43 -14.92 7.05
N ALA A 208 1.82 -16.12 7.06
CA ALA A 208 1.91 -17.04 8.19
C ALA A 208 3.35 -17.49 8.44
N TRP A 209 4.07 -17.89 7.39
CA TRP A 209 5.49 -18.27 7.46
C TRP A 209 6.36 -17.16 8.04
N GLN A 210 6.21 -15.92 7.58
CA GLN A 210 6.96 -14.75 8.07
C GLN A 210 6.73 -14.52 9.56
N ASN A 211 5.54 -14.84 10.07
CA ASN A 211 5.13 -14.64 11.47
C ASN A 211 5.25 -15.92 12.33
N ARG A 212 5.88 -17.00 11.82
CA ARG A 212 5.92 -18.32 12.49
C ARG A 212 6.58 -18.32 13.88
N ASN A 213 7.53 -17.40 14.08
CA ASN A 213 8.29 -17.27 15.33
C ASN A 213 7.75 -16.15 16.25
N THR A 214 6.68 -15.46 15.86
CA THR A 214 6.12 -14.33 16.63
C THR A 214 5.38 -14.79 17.89
N TYR A 215 4.86 -16.02 17.89
CA TYR A 215 4.00 -16.55 18.94
C TYR A 215 4.68 -17.68 19.71
N LYS A 216 4.59 -17.64 21.04
CA LYS A 216 5.12 -18.70 21.91
C LYS A 216 4.50 -20.06 21.55
N GLU A 217 5.33 -21.09 21.46
CA GLU A 217 4.91 -22.46 21.20
C GLU A 217 3.82 -22.93 22.18
N GLY A 218 2.87 -23.73 21.67
CA GLY A 218 1.74 -24.25 22.44
C GLY A 218 0.55 -23.29 22.60
N THR A 219 0.73 -21.99 22.33
CA THR A 219 -0.38 -21.02 22.40
C THR A 219 -1.40 -21.22 21.27
N ALA A 220 -2.63 -20.73 21.47
CA ALA A 220 -3.67 -20.77 20.42
C ALA A 220 -3.24 -20.02 19.15
N SER A 221 -2.49 -18.93 19.30
CA SER A 221 -1.93 -18.13 18.22
C SER A 221 -0.90 -18.92 17.42
N TYR A 222 0.03 -19.59 18.12
CA TYR A 222 1.00 -20.48 17.51
C TYR A 222 0.32 -21.60 16.71
N LYS A 223 -0.63 -22.30 17.33
CA LYS A 223 -1.39 -23.38 16.68
C LYS A 223 -2.14 -22.90 15.45
N TYR A 224 -2.64 -21.67 15.45
CA TYR A 224 -3.32 -21.10 14.29
C TYR A 224 -2.35 -20.81 13.14
N VAL A 225 -1.21 -20.17 13.41
CA VAL A 225 -0.20 -19.87 12.39
C VAL A 225 0.37 -21.15 11.80
N TRP A 226 0.79 -22.09 12.63
CA TRP A 226 1.30 -23.38 12.18
C TRP A 226 0.22 -24.24 11.52
N GLY A 227 -1.05 -24.09 11.91
CA GLY A 227 -2.17 -24.73 11.21
C GLY A 227 -2.38 -24.20 9.79
N ILE A 228 -1.98 -22.97 9.49
CA ILE A 228 -1.91 -22.46 8.11
C ILE A 228 -0.70 -23.07 7.41
N ILE A 229 0.48 -22.98 8.03
CA ILE A 229 1.76 -23.43 7.43
C ILE A 229 1.71 -24.91 7.06
N ASN A 230 1.17 -25.76 7.93
CA ASN A 230 1.08 -27.21 7.71
C ASN A 230 0.12 -27.62 6.59
N LYS A 231 -0.69 -26.69 6.07
CA LYS A 231 -1.59 -26.92 4.93
C LYS A 231 -1.00 -26.46 3.61
N ILE A 232 0.17 -25.85 3.62
CA ILE A 232 0.89 -25.42 2.42
C ILE A 232 1.66 -26.62 1.90
N GLU A 233 1.55 -26.90 0.60
CA GLU A 233 2.16 -28.07 -0.04
C GLU A 233 3.69 -27.96 -0.07
N ASP A 234 4.19 -26.76 -0.38
CA ASP A 234 5.62 -26.48 -0.45
C ASP A 234 5.98 -25.18 0.27
N THR A 235 6.65 -25.30 1.41
CA THR A 235 7.20 -24.17 2.17
C THR A 235 8.65 -23.86 1.82
N SER A 236 9.34 -24.71 1.04
CA SER A 236 10.73 -24.51 0.64
C SER A 236 10.90 -23.30 -0.29
N LYS A 237 9.83 -22.91 -0.98
CA LYS A 237 9.77 -21.66 -1.77
C LYS A 237 9.85 -20.39 -0.93
N TYR A 238 9.62 -20.48 0.39
CA TYR A 238 9.70 -19.32 1.27
C TYR A 238 11.11 -19.13 1.83
N PRO A 239 11.61 -17.88 1.88
CA PRO A 239 12.91 -17.58 2.48
C PRO A 239 12.97 -18.06 3.93
N THR A 240 14.09 -18.68 4.29
CA THR A 240 14.49 -18.89 5.68
C THR A 240 14.99 -17.57 6.24
N ASN A 241 14.58 -17.25 7.48
CA ASN A 241 15.04 -16.04 8.15
C ASN A 241 16.51 -16.17 8.54
#